data_AF-A0A962X973-F1
#
_entry.id   AF-A0A962X973-F1
#
_cell.length_a   1.000
_cell.length_b   1.000
_cell.length_c   1.000
_cell.angle_alpha   90.00
_cell.angle_beta   90.00
_cell.angle_gamma   90.00
#
_symmetry.space_group_name_H-M   'P 1'
#
loop_
_entity.id
_entity.type
_entity.pdbx_description
1 polymer ?
#
loop_
_entity_poly.entity_id
_entity_poly.type
_entity_poly.pdbx_seq_one_letter_code
_entity_poly.pdbx_strand_id
1 'polypeptide(L)' 'MDALELNAIAHNGTVTVTLPDRYRQAWDEQAVRVILLKEGPIQAPSKGSLLAKLRQVKISAPADFSENIDAYLTGEKNA' A
#
# COMPACT_ATOMS: atom_id res chain seq x y z
N MET A 1 12.09 -1.47 -7.66
CA MET A 1 12.29 -2.63 -6.77
C MET A 1 11.05 -3.49 -6.94
N ASP A 2 11.18 -4.63 -7.60
CA ASP A 2 10.06 -5.54 -7.81
C ASP A 2 10.02 -6.50 -6.62
N ALA A 3 9.07 -6.27 -5.70
CA ALA A 3 8.88 -7.10 -4.52
C ALA A 3 7.73 -8.08 -4.76
N LEU A 4 7.96 -9.36 -4.51
CA LEU A 4 6.93 -10.39 -4.55
C LEU A 4 6.53 -10.71 -3.11
N GLU A 5 5.29 -10.36 -2.74
CA GLU A 5 4.71 -10.74 -1.45
C GLU A 5 4.16 -12.15 -1.52
N LEU A 6 4.60 -13.00 -0.59
CA LEU A 6 4.20 -14.39 -0.47
C LEU A 6 3.71 -14.66 0.94
N ASN A 7 2.68 -15.49 1.05
CA ASN A 7 2.22 -15.96 2.35
C ASN A 7 3.23 -16.97 2.90
N ALA A 8 3.72 -16.69 4.10
CA ALA A 8 4.65 -17.55 4.83
C ALA A 8 4.08 -17.85 6.21
N ILE A 9 4.19 -19.11 6.65
CA ILE A 9 3.80 -19.53 7.99
C ILE A 9 5.08 -19.80 8.78
N ALA A 10 5.28 -19.07 9.87
CA ALA A 10 6.35 -19.32 10.82
C ALA A 10 5.85 -20.26 11.93
N HIS A 11 6.44 -21.45 12.05
CA HIS A 11 6.11 -22.41 13.10
C HIS A 11 7.35 -23.21 13.51
N ASN A 12 7.57 -23.36 14.82
CA ASN A 12 8.70 -24.10 15.40
C ASN A 12 10.08 -23.70 14.83
N GLY A 13 10.31 -22.40 14.66
CA GLY A 13 11.57 -21.88 14.10
C GLY A 13 11.75 -22.13 12.59
N THR A 14 10.74 -22.70 11.92
CA THR A 14 10.73 -22.93 10.47
C THR A 14 9.79 -21.95 9.80
N VAL A 15 10.21 -21.35 8.68
CA VAL A 15 9.35 -20.52 7.84
C VAL A 15 9.01 -21.31 6.58
N THR A 16 7.74 -21.66 6.43
CA THR A 16 7.25 -22.36 5.24
C THR A 16 6.62 -21.34 4.30
N VAL A 17 7.21 -21.18 3.11
CA VAL A 17 6.68 -20.33 2.04
C VAL A 17 6.05 -21.22 0.98
N THR A 18 4.78 -20.99 0.64
CA THR A 18 4.14 -21.71 -0.47
C THR A 18 4.25 -20.87 -1.73
N LEU A 19 5.11 -21.30 -2.66
CA LEU A 19 5.32 -20.64 -3.95
C LEU A 19 4.23 -21.06 -4.96
N PRO A 20 3.55 -20.10 -5.62
CA PRO A 20 2.74 -20.40 -6.79
C PRO A 20 3.55 -21.06 -7.91
N ASP A 21 2.93 -21.98 -8.66
CA ASP A 21 3.62 -22.79 -9.70
C ASP A 21 4.37 -21.96 -10.73
N ARG A 22 3.82 -20.79 -11.08
CA ARG A 22 4.43 -19.83 -12.03
C ARG A 22 5.81 -19.31 -11.60
N TYR A 23 6.15 -19.36 -10.31
CA TYR A 23 7.44 -18.88 -9.80
C TYR A 23 8.42 -20.00 -9.48
N ARG A 24 8.02 -21.29 -9.55
CA ARG A 24 8.90 -22.42 -9.17
C ARG A 24 10.19 -22.44 -10.00
N GLN A 25 10.09 -22.36 -11.32
CA GLN A 25 11.28 -22.35 -12.20
C GLN A 25 12.16 -21.11 -11.99
N ALA A 26 11.54 -19.95 -11.72
CA ALA A 26 12.30 -18.71 -11.53
C ALA A 26 13.09 -18.68 -10.21
N TRP A 27 12.72 -19.55 -9.26
CA TRP A 27 13.35 -19.64 -7.94
C TRP A 27 14.24 -20.89 -7.81
N ASP A 28 14.27 -21.75 -8.83
CA ASP A 28 15.10 -22.94 -8.82
C ASP A 28 16.58 -22.55 -8.75
N GLU A 29 17.30 -23.19 -7.83
CA GLU A 29 18.71 -22.90 -7.50
C GLU A 29 19.02 -21.44 -7.07
N GLN A 30 18.01 -20.61 -6.80
CA GLN A 30 18.24 -19.21 -6.40
C GLN A 30 18.48 -19.06 -4.90
N ALA A 31 19.43 -18.18 -4.54
CA ALA A 31 19.65 -17.78 -3.15
C ALA A 31 18.57 -16.77 -2.73
N VAL A 32 17.83 -17.09 -1.66
CA VAL A 32 16.73 -16.25 -1.15
C VAL A 32 17.16 -15.57 0.14
N ARG A 33 16.93 -14.25 0.24
CA ARG A 33 17.10 -13.49 1.47
C ARG A 33 15.75 -13.37 2.20
N VAL A 34 15.66 -13.97 3.37
CA VAL A 34 14.47 -13.88 4.24
C VAL A 34 14.68 -12.78 5.28
N ILE A 35 13.73 -11.85 5.37
CA ILE A 35 13.73 -10.79 6.38
C ILE A 35 12.50 -10.99 7.26
N LEU A 36 12.71 -11.29 8.54
CA LEU A 36 11.62 -11.35 9.52
C LEU A 36 11.39 -9.94 10.07
N LEU A 37 10.29 -9.33 9.63
CA LEU A 37 9.81 -8.07 10.21
C LEU A 37 8.88 -8.41 11.36
N LYS A 38 9.27 -8.04 12.58
CA LYS A 38 8.32 -7.97 13.69
C LYS A 38 7.48 -6.73 13.47
N GLU A 39 6.33 -6.89 12.83
CA GLU A 39 5.31 -5.85 12.91
C GLU A 39 4.99 -5.68 14.41
N GLY A 40 5.36 -4.52 14.97
CA GLY A 40 4.74 -4.06 16.21
C GLY A 40 3.22 -4.08 16.01
N PRO A 41 2.41 -4.12 17.08
CA PRO A 41 0.96 -4.28 16.95
C PRO A 41 0.48 -3.33 15.85
N ILE A 42 -0.09 -3.91 14.79
CA ILE A 42 -0.76 -3.14 13.73
C ILE A 42 -1.72 -2.27 14.53
N GLN A 43 -1.41 -0.98 14.65
CA GLN A 43 -2.34 -0.04 15.24
C GLN A 43 -3.53 -0.13 14.30
N ALA A 44 -4.57 -0.85 14.74
CA ALA A 44 -5.81 -0.94 13.99
C ALA A 44 -6.12 0.49 13.57
N PRO A 45 -6.30 0.75 12.26
CA PRO A 45 -6.55 2.11 11.81
C PRO A 45 -7.65 2.64 12.70
N SER A 46 -7.33 3.70 13.45
CA SER A 46 -8.26 4.19 14.46
C SER A 46 -9.60 4.32 13.75
N LYS A 47 -10.67 3.83 14.38
CA LYS A 47 -12.05 4.07 13.89
C LYS A 47 -12.38 5.55 14.06
N GLY A 48 -11.50 6.45 13.60
CA GLY A 48 -11.81 7.82 13.36
C GLY A 48 -13.02 7.83 12.45
N SER A 49 -14.08 8.49 12.92
CA SER A 49 -15.26 8.80 12.12
C SER A 49 -14.83 9.31 10.74
N LEU A 50 -15.63 9.05 9.71
CA LEU A 50 -15.41 9.60 8.38
C LEU A 50 -15.10 11.11 8.43
N LEU A 51 -15.74 11.84 9.36
CA LEU A 51 -15.49 13.26 9.64
C LEU A 51 -14.06 13.54 10.11
N ALA A 52 -13.46 12.67 10.93
CA ALA A 52 -12.07 12.81 11.37
C ALA A 52 -11.09 12.64 10.20
N LYS A 53 -11.39 11.73 9.26
CA LYS A 53 -10.59 11.53 8.04
C LYS A 53 -10.75 12.71 7.07
N LEU A 54 -11.97 13.20 6.87
CA LEU A 54 -12.24 14.37 6.02
C LEU A 54 -11.59 15.64 6.56
N ARG A 55 -11.51 15.82 7.88
CA ARG A 55 -10.79 16.97 8.51
C ARG A 55 -9.28 16.96 8.26
N GLN A 56 -8.68 15.80 8.00
CA GLN A 56 -7.26 15.70 7.66
C GLN A 56 -6.98 16.09 6.20
N VAL A 57 -7.98 15.99 5.32
CA VAL A 57 -7.86 16.40 3.93
C VAL A 57 -8.06 17.92 3.84
N LYS A 58 -6.96 18.67 3.96
CA LYS A 58 -6.94 20.08 3.58
C LYS A 58 -6.86 20.18 2.06
N ILE A 59 -7.99 20.41 1.40
CA ILE A 59 -8.01 20.73 -0.02
C ILE A 59 -7.52 22.17 -0.17
N SER A 60 -6.26 22.35 -0.58
CA SER A 60 -5.75 23.66 -0.99
C SER A 60 -6.24 23.91 -2.41
N ALA A 61 -7.30 24.67 -2.55
CA ALA A 61 -7.82 25.07 -3.85
C ALA A 61 -7.39 26.52 -4.16
N PRO A 62 -7.13 26.85 -5.44
CA PRO A 62 -6.93 28.23 -5.87
C PRO A 62 -8.15 29.11 -5.52
N ALA A 63 -7.92 30.43 -5.37
CA ALA A 63 -8.95 31.37 -4.93
C ALA A 63 -10.18 31.41 -5.86
N ASP A 64 -10.02 31.01 -7.13
CA ASP A 64 -11.05 30.98 -8.16
C ASP A 64 -11.63 29.57 -8.42
N PHE A 65 -11.36 28.61 -7.52
CA PHE A 65 -11.82 27.23 -7.66
C PHE A 65 -13.34 27.10 -7.62
N SER A 66 -14.03 27.87 -6.79
CA SER A 66 -15.51 27.84 -6.70
C SER A 66 -16.19 28.34 -7.97
N GLU A 67 -15.53 29.22 -8.71
CA GLU A 67 -16.06 29.81 -9.94
C GLU A 67 -15.75 28.96 -11.18
N ASN A 68 -14.71 28.11 -11.09
CA ASN A 68 -14.20 27.33 -12.23
C ASN A 68 -14.08 25.83 -11.90
N ILE A 69 -15.02 25.30 -11.11
CA ILE A 69 -15.02 23.91 -10.62
C ILE A 69 -14.83 22.93 -11.78
N ASP A 70 -15.56 23.13 -12.88
CA ASP A 70 -15.53 22.24 -14.04
C ASP A 70 -14.16 22.19 -14.72
N ALA A 71 -13.46 23.33 -14.83
CA ALA A 71 -12.12 23.40 -15.42
C ALA A 71 -11.04 22.69 -14.58
N TYR A 72 -11.23 22.64 -13.26
CA TYR A 72 -10.33 21.91 -12.36
C TYR A 72 -10.66 20.42 -12.28
N LEU A 73 -11.93 20.04 -12.39
CA LEU A 73 -12.36 18.63 -12.40
C LEU A 73 -12.03 17.92 -13.72
N THR A 74 -12.06 18.64 -14.83
CA THR A 74 -11.72 18.12 -16.17
C THR A 74 -10.22 18.17 -16.47
N GLY A 75 -9.43 18.90 -15.66
CA GLY A 75 -7.97 18.99 -15.78
C GLY A 75 -7.49 20.06 -16.78
N GLU A 76 -8.38 20.84 -17.39
CA GLU A 76 -8.04 21.86 -18.39
C GLU A 76 -7.17 23.00 -17.82
N LYS A 77 -7.23 23.26 -16.51
CA LYS A 77 -6.51 24.37 -15.88
C LYS A 77 -5.09 24.04 -15.38
N ASN A 78 -4.65 22.78 -15.49
CA ASN A 78 -3.31 22.32 -15.10
C ASN A 78 -2.40 22.00 -16.32
N ALA A 79 -2.80 22.40 -17.53
CA ALA A 79 -2.02 22.28 -18.76
C ALA A 79 -1.21 23.56 -19.06
#